data_AF-A0A7J6SRM0-F1
#
_entry.id   AF-A0A7J6SRM0-F1
#
_cell.length_a   1.000
_cell.length_b   1.000
_cell.length_c   1.000
_cell.angle_alpha   90.00
_cell.angle_beta   90.00
_cell.angle_gamma   90.00
#
_symmetry.space_group_name_H-M   'P 1'
#
loop_
_entity.id
_entity.type
_entity.pdbx_description
1 polymer ?
#
loop_
_entity_poly.entity_id
_entity_poly.type
_entity_poly.pdbx_seq_one_letter_code
_entity_poly.pdbx_strand_id
1 'polypeptide(L)'
;MSSTSPCSRPRIRSVRRLISGLCFFTAVVLLKGCSKSGESSATTTTTPAPPPSPLQLSTNILERSFDQLLVSWTSEYRANHVIHILAKDALSDYVGRLETSEHPGGTAIVNLVNARSGGYELRLQDSHGTVIYTADVSFRLGDDEPTQGHITLEVNGSLRISWVSGSSGRGRVLYKTGSAGWVRSLEMADPTTYTVDDLCDLPAKGSGWRDPGYFHSVLIPNSPELTVQFGSDEVMSEEFKPSSALPPGDPTPHSVGLFGDLGFTGVTTLGGAEGLGKIFYGDFQSPAQTAITANKNIRLNVLIGDLAYANGFLTLWDQYGAEIEDTFGMQNPLMV
;
A
#
# COMPACT_ATOMS: atom_id res chain seq x y z
N MET A 1 -30.50 -54.60 26.96
CA MET A 1 -31.41 -55.27 26.02
C MET A 1 -32.82 -54.74 26.22
N SER A 2 -33.24 -53.76 25.43
CA SER A 2 -34.58 -53.65 24.83
C SER A 2 -34.65 -52.34 24.06
N SER A 3 -35.22 -52.45 22.87
CA SER A 3 -35.16 -51.53 21.75
C SER A 3 -36.23 -50.44 21.83
N THR A 4 -35.86 -49.20 21.57
CA THR A 4 -36.78 -48.12 21.19
C THR A 4 -36.31 -47.50 19.87
N SER A 5 -37.12 -47.69 18.83
CA SER A 5 -37.00 -47.08 17.51
C SER A 5 -37.38 -45.59 17.54
N PRO A 6 -36.80 -44.74 16.68
CA PRO A 6 -37.50 -43.55 16.23
C PRO A 6 -37.57 -43.39 14.70
N CYS A 7 -38.80 -43.11 14.26
CA CYS A 7 -39.22 -42.12 13.27
C CYS A 7 -38.50 -42.02 11.91
N SER A 8 -39.26 -42.43 10.88
CA SER A 8 -39.05 -42.21 9.46
C SER A 8 -39.35 -40.77 9.02
N ARG A 9 -38.49 -40.21 8.15
CA ARG A 9 -38.58 -38.88 7.55
C ARG A 9 -39.68 -38.77 6.48
N PRO A 10 -40.36 -37.61 6.33
CA PRO A 10 -41.24 -37.37 5.19
C PRO A 10 -40.46 -36.91 3.95
N ARG A 11 -40.85 -37.45 2.78
CA ARG A 11 -40.35 -37.11 1.44
C ARG A 11 -40.93 -35.77 0.97
N ILE A 12 -40.07 -34.82 0.62
CA ILE A 12 -40.46 -33.59 -0.10
C ILE A 12 -40.30 -33.83 -1.60
N ARG A 13 -41.39 -33.63 -2.36
CA ARG A 13 -41.42 -33.67 -3.83
C ARG A 13 -40.88 -32.34 -4.37
N SER A 14 -39.81 -32.35 -5.15
CA SER A 14 -39.38 -31.16 -5.91
C SER A 14 -40.14 -31.09 -7.24
N VAL A 15 -40.85 -29.99 -7.46
CA VAL A 15 -41.50 -29.68 -8.74
C VAL A 15 -40.49 -28.97 -9.63
N ARG A 16 -40.15 -29.58 -10.78
CA ARG A 16 -39.42 -28.94 -11.88
C ARG A 16 -40.36 -27.95 -12.59
N ARG A 17 -39.95 -26.70 -12.72
CA ARG A 17 -40.43 -25.80 -13.78
C ARG A 17 -39.24 -25.36 -14.63
N LEU A 18 -39.24 -25.85 -15.87
CA LEU A 18 -38.46 -25.33 -16.99
C LEU A 18 -38.96 -23.92 -17.32
N ILE A 19 -38.04 -22.98 -17.46
CA ILE A 19 -38.25 -21.77 -18.26
C ILE A 19 -37.13 -21.75 -19.31
N SER A 20 -37.54 -21.99 -20.55
CA SER A 20 -36.72 -21.97 -21.77
C SER A 20 -36.60 -20.54 -22.29
N GLY A 21 -35.40 -19.99 -22.33
CA GLY A 21 -35.05 -18.76 -23.05
C GLY A 21 -34.24 -19.10 -24.30
N LEU A 22 -34.85 -18.92 -25.46
CA LEU A 22 -34.31 -19.23 -26.79
C LEU A 22 -33.55 -18.00 -27.31
N CYS A 23 -32.22 -18.07 -27.48
CA CYS A 23 -31.46 -17.10 -28.27
C CYS A 23 -31.24 -17.67 -29.67
N PHE A 24 -31.74 -16.98 -30.69
CA PHE A 24 -31.54 -17.29 -32.10
C PHE A 24 -30.09 -17.04 -32.52
N PHE A 25 -29.41 -18.07 -33.01
CA PHE A 25 -28.22 -17.94 -33.85
C PHE A 25 -28.64 -18.06 -35.31
N THR A 26 -28.56 -16.95 -36.06
CA THR A 26 -28.77 -16.93 -37.50
C THR A 26 -27.49 -17.40 -38.18
N ALA A 27 -27.48 -18.62 -38.72
CA ALA A 27 -26.42 -19.11 -39.59
C ALA A 27 -26.69 -18.64 -41.02
N VAL A 28 -25.87 -17.70 -41.52
CA VAL A 28 -25.88 -17.33 -42.94
C VAL A 28 -24.96 -18.31 -43.69
N VAL A 29 -25.58 -19.23 -44.42
CA VAL A 29 -24.90 -20.09 -45.39
C VAL A 29 -24.72 -19.29 -46.68
N LEU A 30 -23.48 -18.92 -47.02
CA LEU A 30 -23.14 -18.37 -48.32
C LEU A 30 -22.58 -19.48 -49.22
N LEU A 31 -23.31 -19.75 -50.29
CA LEU A 31 -23.00 -20.71 -51.34
C LEU A 31 -21.76 -20.27 -52.13
N LYS A 32 -20.83 -21.23 -52.33
CA LYS A 32 -19.67 -21.12 -53.20
C LYS A 32 -20.09 -20.91 -54.67
N GLY A 33 -19.66 -19.80 -55.26
CA GLY A 33 -19.56 -19.63 -56.71
C GLY A 33 -18.11 -19.84 -57.16
N CYS A 34 -17.89 -20.77 -58.09
CA CYS A 34 -16.59 -20.98 -58.74
C CYS A 34 -16.29 -19.85 -59.73
N SER A 35 -15.11 -19.24 -59.63
CA SER A 35 -14.46 -18.55 -60.74
C SER A 35 -12.94 -18.71 -60.67
N LYS A 36 -12.30 -18.84 -61.82
CA LYS A 36 -10.93 -19.29 -62.05
C LYS A 36 -9.88 -18.17 -61.87
N SER A 37 -8.74 -18.59 -61.31
CA SER A 37 -7.34 -18.18 -61.57
C SER A 37 -6.96 -16.69 -61.52
N GLY A 38 -6.18 -16.38 -60.48
CA GLY A 38 -5.21 -15.30 -60.45
C GLY A 38 -4.29 -15.52 -59.25
N GLU A 39 -3.21 -16.29 -59.43
CA GLU A 39 -2.14 -16.41 -58.42
C GLU A 39 -1.46 -15.06 -58.25
N SER A 40 -1.71 -14.41 -57.13
CA SER A 40 -0.83 -13.39 -56.56
C SER A 40 -0.29 -13.96 -55.25
N SER A 41 0.96 -14.41 -55.26
CA SER A 41 1.70 -14.69 -54.02
C SER A 41 1.90 -13.38 -53.26
N ALA A 42 0.91 -13.00 -52.47
CA ALA A 42 1.08 -12.04 -51.41
C ALA A 42 1.70 -12.80 -50.23
N THR A 43 3.02 -12.68 -50.09
CA THR A 43 3.72 -13.06 -48.87
C THR A 43 3.13 -12.23 -47.74
N THR A 44 2.25 -12.81 -46.94
CA THR A 44 1.81 -12.21 -45.68
C THR A 44 3.03 -12.23 -44.77
N THR A 45 3.80 -11.15 -44.79
CA THR A 45 4.81 -10.89 -43.77
C THR A 45 4.04 -10.69 -42.48
N THR A 46 3.76 -11.78 -41.76
CA THR A 46 3.40 -11.69 -40.35
C THR A 46 4.63 -11.09 -39.67
N THR A 47 4.58 -9.79 -39.41
CA THR A 47 5.52 -9.15 -38.50
C THR A 47 5.55 -10.01 -37.23
N PRO A 48 6.73 -10.52 -36.81
CA PRO A 48 6.81 -11.24 -35.55
C PRO A 48 6.18 -10.36 -34.46
N ALA A 49 5.36 -10.94 -33.59
CA ALA A 49 4.92 -10.23 -32.41
C ALA A 49 6.16 -9.64 -31.73
N PRO A 50 6.12 -8.37 -31.28
CA PRO A 50 7.27 -7.79 -30.59
C PRO A 50 7.67 -8.73 -29.46
N PRO A 51 8.97 -8.93 -29.21
CA PRO A 51 9.41 -9.75 -28.10
C PRO A 51 8.73 -9.26 -26.81
N PRO A 52 8.30 -10.15 -25.92
CA PRO A 52 7.65 -9.75 -24.68
C PRO A 52 8.56 -8.78 -23.92
N SER A 53 7.99 -7.70 -23.37
CA SER A 53 8.77 -6.69 -22.66
C SER A 53 9.61 -7.36 -21.57
N PRO A 54 10.89 -6.96 -21.41
CA PRO A 54 11.81 -7.51 -20.41
C PRO A 54 11.26 -7.52 -18.98
N LEU A 55 10.49 -6.48 -18.68
CA LEU A 55 9.79 -6.26 -17.42
C LEU A 55 8.28 -6.15 -17.71
N GLN A 56 7.46 -6.79 -16.89
CA GLN A 56 6.01 -6.74 -16.93
C GLN A 56 5.48 -6.32 -15.56
N LEU A 57 4.56 -5.36 -15.54
CA LEU A 57 3.90 -4.86 -14.35
C LEU A 57 2.43 -5.26 -14.37
N SER A 58 1.85 -5.63 -13.23
CA SER A 58 0.39 -5.87 -13.14
C SER A 58 -0.43 -4.62 -13.47
N THR A 59 0.12 -3.43 -13.20
CA THR A 59 -0.43 -2.13 -13.56
C THR A 59 0.69 -1.09 -13.59
N ASN A 60 0.50 0.00 -14.34
CA ASN A 60 1.36 1.18 -14.29
C ASN A 60 0.74 2.33 -13.44
N ILE A 61 -0.47 2.11 -12.93
CA ILE A 61 -1.20 3.05 -12.06
C ILE A 61 -1.72 2.25 -10.87
N LEU A 62 -1.17 2.51 -9.69
CA LEU A 62 -1.68 1.99 -8.42
C LEU A 62 -2.88 2.83 -7.99
N GLU A 63 -3.89 2.18 -7.41
CA GLU A 63 -5.11 2.87 -7.03
C GLU A 63 -4.88 3.72 -5.78
N ARG A 64 -4.05 3.20 -4.86
CA ARG A 64 -3.61 3.84 -3.63
C ARG A 64 -2.14 3.56 -3.32
N SER A 65 -1.59 4.35 -2.41
CA SER A 65 -0.36 4.06 -1.70
C SER A 65 -0.43 2.67 -1.07
N PHE A 66 0.69 1.93 -1.08
CA PHE A 66 0.85 0.62 -0.47
C PHE A 66 0.12 -0.55 -1.17
N ASP A 67 -0.62 -0.28 -2.26
CA ASP A 67 -1.17 -1.32 -3.12
C ASP A 67 -0.07 -2.22 -3.69
N GLN A 68 -0.39 -3.52 -3.84
CA GLN A 68 0.55 -4.51 -4.34
C GLN A 68 0.81 -4.34 -5.84
N LEU A 69 2.08 -4.14 -6.19
CA LEU A 69 2.58 -4.20 -7.56
C LEU A 69 3.25 -5.56 -7.80
N LEU A 70 2.72 -6.34 -8.74
CA LEU A 70 3.39 -7.55 -9.21
C LEU A 70 4.36 -7.17 -10.34
N VAL A 71 5.64 -7.35 -10.08
CA VAL A 71 6.74 -7.13 -11.02
C VAL A 71 7.21 -8.49 -11.52
N SER A 72 7.23 -8.70 -12.84
CA SER A 72 7.68 -9.96 -13.45
C SER A 72 8.77 -9.70 -14.50
N TRP A 73 9.74 -10.59 -14.60
CA TRP A 73 10.82 -10.51 -15.60
C TRP A 73 11.05 -11.85 -16.29
N THR A 74 11.58 -11.81 -17.51
CA THR A 74 11.80 -13.02 -18.33
C THR A 74 13.06 -13.77 -17.91
N SER A 75 13.13 -15.05 -18.28
CA SER A 75 14.25 -15.95 -17.97
C SER A 75 15.48 -15.80 -18.86
N GLU A 76 15.42 -14.88 -19.83
CA GLU A 76 16.53 -14.53 -20.72
C GLU A 76 17.61 -13.70 -20.01
N TYR A 77 17.27 -13.05 -18.89
CA TYR A 77 18.22 -12.30 -18.06
C TYR A 77 18.81 -13.22 -17.00
N ARG A 78 20.11 -13.58 -17.15
CA ARG A 78 20.82 -14.47 -16.22
C ARG A 78 22.06 -13.78 -15.62
N ALA A 79 22.19 -13.93 -14.30
CA ALA A 79 23.23 -13.43 -13.38
C ALA A 79 23.47 -11.90 -13.37
N ASN A 80 23.35 -11.28 -12.18
CA ASN A 80 23.74 -9.90 -11.87
C ASN A 80 22.96 -8.77 -12.58
N HIS A 81 21.79 -9.05 -13.16
CA HIS A 81 20.87 -7.97 -13.54
C HIS A 81 20.07 -7.53 -12.32
N VAL A 82 19.69 -6.25 -12.32
CA VAL A 82 19.04 -5.62 -11.18
C VAL A 82 17.87 -4.78 -11.65
N ILE A 83 16.73 -4.91 -10.99
CA ILE A 83 15.62 -3.99 -11.15
C ILE A 83 15.71 -2.97 -10.02
N HIS A 84 16.02 -1.73 -10.40
CA HIS A 84 16.10 -0.59 -9.52
C HIS A 84 14.76 0.12 -9.46
N ILE A 85 14.30 0.45 -8.25
CA ILE A 85 13.05 1.18 -8.04
C ILE A 85 13.40 2.57 -7.53
N LEU A 86 13.11 3.58 -8.35
CA LEU A 86 13.53 4.96 -8.15
C LEU A 86 12.30 5.83 -7.98
N ALA A 87 12.22 6.59 -6.88
CA ALA A 87 11.26 7.69 -6.82
C ALA A 87 11.66 8.74 -7.87
N LYS A 88 10.69 9.27 -8.60
CA LYS A 88 10.95 10.17 -9.74
C LYS A 88 11.58 11.52 -9.36
N ASP A 89 11.57 11.87 -8.07
CA ASP A 89 12.08 13.12 -7.52
C ASP A 89 13.30 12.99 -6.62
N ALA A 90 13.74 11.77 -6.31
CA ALA A 90 14.86 11.56 -5.39
C ALA A 90 16.18 11.99 -6.04
N LEU A 91 16.88 12.94 -5.41
CA LEU A 91 18.18 13.46 -5.86
C LEU A 91 19.29 12.40 -5.88
N SER A 92 19.16 11.36 -5.06
CA SER A 92 20.06 10.20 -5.01
C SER A 92 19.51 9.21 -4.00
N ASP A 93 18.87 8.13 -4.46
CA ASP A 93 19.02 6.76 -3.93
C ASP A 93 17.86 5.87 -4.41
N TYR A 94 18.16 4.59 -4.61
CA TYR A 94 17.15 3.58 -4.89
C TYR A 94 16.28 3.41 -3.65
N VAL A 95 14.96 3.48 -3.81
CA VAL A 95 14.03 3.17 -2.71
C VAL A 95 13.89 1.66 -2.55
N GLY A 96 14.20 0.89 -3.61
CA GLY A 96 14.28 -0.56 -3.56
C GLY A 96 15.11 -1.16 -4.69
N ARG A 97 15.52 -2.40 -4.49
CA ARG A 97 16.29 -3.20 -5.44
C ARG A 97 15.75 -4.63 -5.48
N LEU A 98 15.60 -5.19 -6.67
CA LEU A 98 15.31 -6.61 -6.87
C LEU A 98 16.46 -7.24 -7.66
N GLU A 99 17.11 -8.25 -7.09
CA GLU A 99 18.16 -9.00 -7.77
C GLU A 99 17.55 -10.09 -8.65
N THR A 100 17.80 -10.05 -9.95
CA THR A 100 17.27 -11.08 -10.85
C THR A 100 18.14 -12.34 -10.86
N SER A 101 19.37 -12.28 -10.34
CA SER A 101 20.32 -13.40 -10.28
C SER A 101 19.81 -14.61 -9.50
N GLU A 102 18.98 -14.39 -8.48
CA GLU A 102 18.47 -15.44 -7.61
C GLU A 102 17.42 -16.32 -8.32
N HIS A 103 16.75 -15.78 -9.35
CA HIS A 103 15.65 -16.45 -10.06
C HIS A 103 15.69 -16.15 -11.58
N PRO A 104 16.16 -17.08 -12.43
CA PRO A 104 16.13 -16.92 -13.89
C PRO A 104 14.68 -16.86 -14.38
N GLY A 105 14.19 -15.63 -14.57
CA GLY A 105 12.78 -15.34 -14.70
C GLY A 105 12.07 -15.48 -13.36
N GLY A 106 11.26 -14.50 -13.00
CA GLY A 106 10.67 -14.46 -11.67
C GLY A 106 9.59 -13.42 -11.54
N THR A 107 8.98 -13.44 -10.36
CA THR A 107 8.01 -12.45 -9.94
C THR A 107 8.36 -11.95 -8.55
N ALA A 108 8.10 -10.67 -8.30
CA ALA A 108 8.21 -10.05 -6.99
C ALA A 108 6.96 -9.22 -6.74
N ILE A 109 6.48 -9.22 -5.50
CA ILE A 109 5.46 -8.29 -5.05
C ILE A 109 6.16 -7.16 -4.34
N VAL A 110 5.84 -5.93 -4.73
CA VAL A 110 6.37 -4.71 -4.15
C VAL A 110 5.20 -3.84 -3.70
N ASN A 111 5.26 -3.35 -2.47
CA ASN A 111 4.28 -2.40 -1.94
C ASN A 111 4.88 -0.99 -2.06
N LEU A 112 4.55 -0.28 -3.14
CA LEU A 112 5.08 1.06 -3.35
C LEU A 112 4.28 2.09 -2.55
N VAL A 113 4.99 2.98 -1.87
CA VAL A 113 4.38 4.06 -1.09
C VAL A 113 4.20 5.28 -1.97
N ASN A 114 3.04 5.93 -1.92
CA ASN A 114 2.92 7.23 -2.56
C ASN A 114 3.67 8.27 -1.73
N ALA A 115 4.97 8.39 -1.99
CA ALA A 115 5.81 9.39 -1.37
C ALA A 115 5.59 10.78 -1.99
N ARG A 116 4.59 11.00 -2.87
CA ARG A 116 4.41 12.20 -3.71
C ARG A 116 5.38 12.22 -4.89
N SER A 117 5.32 13.29 -5.68
CA SER A 117 6.20 13.59 -6.81
C SER A 117 6.08 12.63 -8.00
N GLY A 118 4.86 12.19 -8.30
CA GLY A 118 4.55 11.52 -9.57
C GLY A 118 4.90 10.03 -9.67
N GLY A 119 5.33 9.40 -8.56
CA GLY A 119 5.54 7.97 -8.44
C GLY A 119 6.97 7.49 -8.71
N TYR A 120 7.10 6.35 -9.39
CA TYR A 120 8.35 5.60 -9.51
C TYR A 120 8.72 5.27 -10.95
N GLU A 121 10.02 5.15 -11.20
CA GLU A 121 10.59 4.51 -12.37
C GLU A 121 11.29 3.21 -11.96
N LEU A 122 10.94 2.11 -12.63
CA LEU A 122 11.59 0.82 -12.49
C LEU A 122 12.60 0.67 -13.63
N ARG A 123 13.89 0.57 -13.32
CA ARG A 123 14.98 0.40 -14.30
C ARG A 123 15.57 -1.00 -14.21
N LEU A 124 15.43 -1.77 -15.29
CA LEU A 124 16.20 -3.01 -15.46
C LEU A 124 17.61 -2.66 -15.96
N GLN A 125 18.63 -2.99 -15.19
CA GLN A 125 20.04 -2.80 -15.53
C GLN A 125 20.77 -4.13 -15.71
N ASP A 126 21.74 -4.14 -16.63
CA ASP A 126 22.67 -5.26 -16.80
C ASP A 126 23.81 -5.23 -15.77
N SER A 127 24.68 -6.25 -15.81
CA SER A 127 25.82 -6.36 -14.89
C SER A 127 26.88 -5.26 -15.04
N HIS A 128 26.78 -4.41 -16.06
CA HIS A 128 27.66 -3.26 -16.30
C HIS A 128 26.97 -1.93 -15.96
N GLY A 129 25.73 -1.97 -15.44
CA GLY A 129 24.93 -0.78 -15.12
C GLY A 129 24.21 -0.15 -16.32
N THR A 130 24.18 -0.83 -17.48
CA THR A 130 23.46 -0.34 -18.65
C THR A 130 21.96 -0.52 -18.45
N VAL A 131 21.19 0.56 -18.60
CA VAL A 131 19.73 0.50 -18.55
C VAL A 131 19.20 -0.19 -19.81
N ILE A 132 18.58 -1.36 -19.62
CA ILE A 132 17.98 -2.18 -20.69
C ILE A 132 16.54 -1.76 -20.93
N TYR A 133 15.80 -1.50 -19.85
CA TYR A 133 14.37 -1.22 -19.91
C TYR A 133 13.95 -0.33 -18.75
N THR A 134 12.97 0.54 -18.99
CA THR A 134 12.34 1.37 -17.97
C THR A 134 10.82 1.20 -18.01
N ALA A 135 10.20 1.22 -16.84
CA ALA A 135 8.76 1.25 -16.69
C ALA A 135 8.37 2.26 -15.62
N ASP A 136 7.32 3.01 -15.87
CA ASP A 136 6.80 4.00 -14.93
C ASP A 136 5.61 3.45 -14.17
N VAL A 137 5.58 3.76 -12.87
CA VAL A 137 4.44 3.53 -11.99
C VAL A 137 4.02 4.86 -11.37
N SER A 138 2.72 5.11 -11.35
CA SER A 138 2.12 6.29 -10.74
C SER A 138 0.99 5.91 -9.81
N PHE A 139 0.48 6.86 -9.03
CA PHE A 139 -0.65 6.67 -8.13
C PHE A 139 -1.86 7.43 -8.67
N ARG A 140 -3.02 6.79 -8.70
CA ARG A 140 -4.25 7.36 -9.26
C ARG A 140 -4.70 8.63 -8.54
N LEU A 141 -4.42 8.70 -7.24
CA LEU A 141 -4.79 9.84 -6.39
C LEU A 141 -3.77 10.99 -6.43
N GLY A 142 -2.65 10.82 -7.15
CA GLY A 142 -1.63 11.85 -7.30
C GLY A 142 -0.93 12.20 -5.98
N ASP A 143 -0.24 13.34 -5.98
CA ASP A 143 0.60 13.74 -4.84
C ASP A 143 -0.21 14.15 -3.61
N ASP A 144 -1.49 14.48 -3.78
CA ASP A 144 -2.40 14.87 -2.69
C ASP A 144 -3.04 13.66 -1.99
N GLU A 145 -2.65 12.43 -2.36
CA GLU A 145 -3.07 11.25 -1.61
C GLU A 145 -2.66 11.37 -0.13
N PRO A 146 -3.61 11.27 0.81
CA PRO A 146 -3.27 11.26 2.22
C PRO A 146 -2.63 9.92 2.59
N THR A 147 -1.43 9.96 3.14
CA THR A 147 -0.62 8.79 3.53
C THR A 147 -0.03 8.97 4.93
N GLN A 148 0.57 7.92 5.48
CA GLN A 148 1.19 7.91 6.81
C GLN A 148 0.19 8.25 7.93
N GLY A 149 -1.06 7.83 7.73
CA GLY A 149 -2.16 7.99 8.67
C GLY A 149 -1.83 7.37 10.02
N HIS A 150 -1.96 8.15 11.08
CA HIS A 150 -1.87 7.63 12.44
C HIS A 150 -2.72 8.41 13.42
N ILE A 151 -3.06 7.77 14.53
CA ILE A 151 -3.91 8.30 15.59
C ILE A 151 -3.07 8.52 16.83
N THR A 152 -3.23 9.64 17.52
CA THR A 152 -2.62 9.89 18.84
C THR A 152 -3.72 10.23 19.86
N LEU A 153 -3.48 9.92 21.14
CA LEU A 153 -4.39 10.23 22.24
C LEU A 153 -3.96 11.52 22.93
N GLU A 154 -4.86 12.50 22.99
CA GLU A 154 -4.62 13.77 23.66
C GLU A 154 -4.89 13.69 25.16
N VAL A 155 -4.26 14.58 25.93
CA VAL A 155 -4.44 14.67 27.39
C VAL A 155 -5.91 14.93 27.77
N ASN A 156 -6.65 15.66 26.93
CA ASN A 156 -8.08 15.93 27.15
C ASN A 156 -9.00 14.75 26.75
N GLY A 157 -8.44 13.61 26.31
CA GLY A 157 -9.16 12.41 25.90
C GLY A 157 -9.70 12.44 24.47
N SER A 158 -9.41 13.48 23.68
CA SER A 158 -9.69 13.50 22.25
C SER A 158 -8.67 12.68 21.45
N LEU A 159 -9.04 12.32 20.22
CA LEU A 159 -8.12 11.67 19.29
C LEU A 159 -7.64 12.70 18.26
N ARG A 160 -6.34 12.69 17.97
CA ARG A 160 -5.75 13.44 16.89
C ARG A 160 -5.44 12.47 15.75
N ILE A 161 -6.00 12.75 14.58
CA ILE A 161 -5.69 12.06 13.33
C ILE A 161 -4.67 12.89 12.58
N SER A 162 -3.54 12.30 12.23
CA SER A 162 -2.45 12.96 11.51
C SER A 162 -2.07 12.17 10.27
N TRP A 163 -1.69 12.88 9.20
CA TRP A 163 -1.27 12.29 7.93
C TRP A 163 -0.38 13.27 7.15
N VAL A 164 0.21 12.79 6.05
CA VAL A 164 1.02 13.56 5.11
C VAL A 164 0.35 13.58 3.74
N SER A 165 0.40 14.72 3.04
CA SER A 165 0.00 14.81 1.63
C SER A 165 0.84 15.86 0.88
N GLY A 166 0.67 15.96 -0.44
CA GLY A 166 1.23 17.04 -1.25
C GLY A 166 0.51 18.40 -1.10
N SER A 167 -0.63 18.43 -0.40
CA SER A 167 -1.50 19.60 -0.36
C SER A 167 -1.12 20.57 0.77
N SER A 168 -0.88 21.84 0.43
CA SER A 168 -0.75 22.93 1.40
C SER A 168 -2.09 23.42 1.97
N GLY A 169 -3.20 22.91 1.44
CA GLY A 169 -4.55 23.25 1.89
C GLY A 169 -4.89 22.63 3.23
N ARG A 170 -5.87 23.20 3.94
CA ARG A 170 -6.31 22.64 5.22
C ARG A 170 -6.91 21.25 5.06
N GLY A 171 -6.43 20.35 5.90
CA GLY A 171 -6.94 18.99 6.00
C GLY A 171 -8.32 18.90 6.63
N ARG A 172 -8.95 17.73 6.50
CA ARG A 172 -10.19 17.38 7.18
C ARG A 172 -10.21 15.92 7.59
N VAL A 173 -11.08 15.64 8.56
CA VAL A 173 -11.50 14.30 8.92
C VAL A 173 -13.01 14.21 8.78
N LEU A 174 -13.47 13.17 8.08
CA LEU A 174 -14.84 12.70 8.17
C LEU A 174 -14.87 11.57 9.20
N TYR A 175 -15.75 11.65 10.18
CA TYR A 175 -15.92 10.59 11.17
C TYR A 175 -17.40 10.32 11.47
N LYS A 176 -17.69 9.09 11.87
CA LYS A 176 -19.01 8.69 12.40
C LYS A 176 -18.84 7.81 13.63
N THR A 177 -19.80 7.90 14.53
CA THR A 177 -19.85 7.12 15.77
C THR A 177 -21.09 6.23 15.77
N GLY A 178 -20.89 4.92 15.78
CA GLY A 178 -21.98 3.94 15.68
C GLY A 178 -22.82 4.12 14.42
N SER A 179 -24.14 4.23 14.59
CA SER A 179 -25.09 4.42 13.48
C SER A 179 -25.28 5.89 13.06
N ALA A 180 -24.52 6.83 13.63
CA ALA A 180 -24.61 8.24 13.26
C ALA A 180 -24.14 8.48 11.81
N GLY A 181 -24.61 9.59 11.24
CA GLY A 181 -24.11 10.08 9.95
C GLY A 181 -22.67 10.63 10.06
N TRP A 182 -22.06 10.87 8.90
CA TRP A 182 -20.74 11.48 8.82
C TRP A 182 -20.75 12.92 9.36
N VAL A 183 -19.79 13.20 10.23
CA VAL A 183 -19.46 14.54 10.75
C VAL A 183 -18.12 14.94 10.17
N ARG A 184 -18.00 16.20 9.76
CA ARG A 184 -16.76 16.77 9.25
C ARG A 184 -16.08 17.60 10.33
N SER A 185 -14.82 17.31 10.61
CA SER A 185 -13.90 18.14 11.38
C SER A 185 -12.83 18.71 10.46
N LEU A 186 -12.41 19.94 10.69
CA LEU A 186 -11.42 20.65 9.87
C LEU A 186 -10.16 20.90 10.69
N GLU A 187 -9.04 21.00 9.99
CA GLU A 187 -7.79 21.45 10.57
C GLU A 187 -7.92 22.87 11.13
N MET A 188 -7.44 23.08 12.35
CA MET A 188 -7.57 24.39 13.02
C MET A 188 -6.58 25.42 12.48
N ALA A 189 -5.43 24.96 12.00
CA ALA A 189 -4.37 25.78 11.42
C ALA A 189 -4.07 25.32 9.99
N ASP A 190 -3.19 26.04 9.30
CA ASP A 190 -2.66 25.55 8.03
C ASP A 190 -1.65 24.42 8.32
N PRO A 191 -1.52 23.42 7.43
CA PRO A 191 -0.64 22.29 7.66
C PRO A 191 0.81 22.73 7.72
N THR A 192 1.60 22.01 8.51
CA THR A 192 3.01 22.33 8.71
C THR A 192 3.89 21.62 7.68
N THR A 193 5.08 22.14 7.43
CA THR A 193 6.10 21.51 6.59
C THR A 193 7.49 21.91 7.09
N TYR A 194 8.53 21.34 6.50
CA TYR A 194 9.91 21.77 6.69
C TYR A 194 10.66 21.74 5.36
N THR A 195 11.73 22.51 5.28
CA THR A 195 12.57 22.69 4.11
C THR A 195 13.98 22.19 4.37
N VAL A 196 14.80 22.11 3.33
CA VAL A 196 16.22 21.70 3.45
C VAL A 196 17.01 22.61 4.40
N ASP A 197 16.58 23.87 4.53
CA ASP A 197 17.24 24.86 5.40
C ASP A 197 16.96 24.60 6.88
N ASP A 198 15.84 23.94 7.21
CA ASP A 198 15.47 23.56 8.57
C ASP A 198 16.29 22.38 9.11
N LEU A 199 17.05 21.69 8.25
CA LEU A 199 17.91 20.57 8.62
C LEU A 199 19.31 21.03 9.01
N CYS A 200 19.98 20.24 9.87
CA CYS A 200 21.24 20.61 10.50
C CYS A 200 22.49 20.28 9.68
N ASP A 201 22.57 19.07 9.09
CA ASP A 201 23.79 18.58 8.44
C ASP A 201 23.50 17.53 7.34
N LEU A 202 24.54 17.11 6.63
CA LEU A 202 24.52 15.98 5.70
C LEU A 202 24.29 14.64 6.44
N PRO A 203 23.68 13.63 5.79
CA PRO A 203 23.19 13.65 4.41
C PRO A 203 21.84 14.36 4.25
N ALA A 204 21.15 14.69 5.35
CA ALA A 204 19.80 15.26 5.34
C ALA A 204 19.68 16.57 4.56
N LYS A 205 20.68 17.45 4.67
CA LYS A 205 20.76 18.70 3.88
C LYS A 205 21.19 18.53 2.42
N GLY A 206 21.55 17.31 2.00
CA GLY A 206 22.20 17.04 0.72
C GLY A 206 21.56 15.86 0.01
N SER A 207 22.32 14.78 -0.20
CA SER A 207 21.86 13.61 -0.96
C SER A 207 20.65 12.91 -0.35
N GLY A 208 20.45 12.99 0.97
CA GLY A 208 19.31 12.41 1.66
C GLY A 208 18.08 13.33 1.75
N TRP A 209 18.17 14.57 1.24
CA TRP A 209 17.05 15.50 1.23
C TRP A 209 15.92 14.98 0.35
N ARG A 210 14.70 15.13 0.85
CA ARG A 210 13.46 14.96 0.11
C ARG A 210 12.41 15.89 0.68
N ASP A 211 11.57 16.45 -0.20
CA ASP A 211 10.44 17.26 0.22
C ASP A 211 9.43 16.39 1.04
N PRO A 212 9.14 16.77 2.29
CA PRO A 212 8.26 15.97 3.14
C PRO A 212 6.77 16.14 2.81
N GLY A 213 6.40 17.05 1.90
CA GLY A 213 5.03 17.48 1.71
C GLY A 213 4.52 18.27 2.91
N TYR A 214 3.25 18.11 3.23
CA TYR A 214 2.54 18.84 4.28
C TYR A 214 1.98 17.86 5.31
N PHE A 215 2.25 18.16 6.58
CA PHE A 215 1.77 17.42 7.74
C PHE A 215 0.46 18.03 8.21
N HIS A 216 -0.59 17.22 8.18
CA HIS A 216 -1.94 17.61 8.59
C HIS A 216 -2.30 16.99 9.92
N SER A 217 -3.14 17.68 10.69
CA SER A 217 -3.62 17.14 11.97
C SER A 217 -4.99 17.66 12.40
N VAL A 218 -5.93 16.75 12.68
CA VAL A 218 -7.30 17.11 13.06
C VAL A 218 -7.72 16.39 14.34
N LEU A 219 -8.33 17.15 15.26
CA LEU A 219 -8.91 16.62 16.49
C LEU A 219 -10.35 16.14 16.24
N ILE A 220 -10.67 14.97 16.79
CA ILE A 220 -12.01 14.39 16.83
C ILE A 220 -12.30 13.81 18.21
N PRO A 221 -13.58 13.61 18.58
CA PRO A 221 -13.94 12.92 19.81
C PRO A 221 -13.47 11.46 19.80
N ASN A 222 -13.02 10.96 20.96
CA ASN A 222 -12.81 9.53 21.17
C ASN A 222 -14.17 8.81 21.34
N SER A 223 -14.37 7.68 20.66
CA SER A 223 -15.64 6.95 20.67
C SER A 223 -15.45 5.47 20.36
N PRO A 224 -16.15 4.55 21.06
CA PRO A 224 -15.97 3.09 20.92
C PRO A 224 -16.31 2.51 19.55
N GLU A 225 -17.21 3.16 18.81
CA GLU A 225 -17.63 2.71 17.46
C GLU A 225 -17.26 3.75 16.41
N LEU A 226 -15.96 4.05 16.31
CA LEU A 226 -15.45 5.08 15.43
C LEU A 226 -15.16 4.53 14.03
N THR A 227 -15.59 5.26 13.00
CA THR A 227 -15.10 5.09 11.62
C THR A 227 -14.63 6.44 11.10
N VAL A 228 -13.46 6.50 10.47
CA VAL A 228 -12.83 7.74 10.01
C VAL A 228 -12.33 7.64 8.57
N GLN A 229 -12.30 8.80 7.91
CA GLN A 229 -11.53 9.06 6.70
C GLN A 229 -10.84 10.41 6.87
N PHE A 230 -9.66 10.59 6.31
CA PHE A 230 -8.89 11.83 6.38
C PHE A 230 -8.38 12.25 5.01
N GLY A 231 -8.10 13.54 4.79
CA GLY A 231 -7.68 14.06 3.50
C GLY A 231 -8.11 15.51 3.26
N SER A 232 -8.49 15.84 2.03
CA SER A 232 -8.89 17.18 1.57
C SER A 232 -10.33 17.21 0.99
N ASP A 233 -10.71 18.29 0.28
CA ASP A 233 -11.96 18.33 -0.49
C ASP A 233 -11.91 17.38 -1.69
N GLU A 234 -10.72 17.17 -2.24
CA GLU A 234 -10.46 16.51 -3.51
C GLU A 234 -10.18 15.02 -3.33
N VAL A 235 -9.38 14.67 -2.31
CA VAL A 235 -8.89 13.30 -2.10
C VAL A 235 -9.06 12.90 -0.64
N MET A 236 -9.62 11.72 -0.42
CA MET A 236 -9.81 11.12 0.91
C MET A 236 -9.16 9.74 0.99
N SER A 237 -8.69 9.41 2.19
CA SER A 237 -8.23 8.07 2.56
C SER A 237 -9.34 7.03 2.40
N GLU A 238 -8.98 5.76 2.51
CA GLU A 238 -9.96 4.71 2.78
C GLU A 238 -10.60 4.87 4.17
N GLU A 239 -11.65 4.07 4.43
CA GLU A 239 -12.30 4.05 5.74
C GLU A 239 -11.47 3.23 6.75
N PHE A 240 -11.10 3.86 7.85
CA PHE A 240 -10.48 3.19 8.99
C PHE A 240 -11.47 3.04 10.14
N LYS A 241 -11.33 1.95 10.90
CA LYS A 241 -12.15 1.65 12.08
C LYS A 241 -11.27 1.46 13.31
N PRO A 242 -10.70 2.55 13.85
CA PRO A 242 -9.81 2.46 14.97
C PRO A 242 -10.54 2.02 16.24
N SER A 243 -9.81 1.31 17.09
CA SER A 243 -10.21 1.08 18.46
C SER A 243 -10.07 2.36 19.27
N SER A 244 -11.11 2.71 20.02
CA SER A 244 -11.07 3.82 20.96
C SER A 244 -10.03 3.61 22.06
N ALA A 245 -9.39 4.70 22.48
CA ALA A 245 -8.71 4.70 23.77
C ALA A 245 -9.75 4.45 24.89
N LEU A 246 -9.34 3.72 25.92
CA LEU A 246 -10.18 3.54 27.10
C LEU A 246 -9.99 4.73 28.07
N PRO A 247 -11.08 5.28 28.63
CA PRO A 247 -10.97 6.31 29.66
C PRO A 247 -10.21 5.82 30.91
N PRO A 248 -9.57 6.72 31.67
CA PRO A 248 -8.95 6.35 32.94
C PRO A 248 -9.94 5.67 33.90
N GLY A 249 -9.56 4.51 34.42
CA GLY A 249 -10.40 3.72 35.34
C GLY A 249 -11.40 2.77 34.67
N ASP A 250 -11.41 2.68 33.35
CA ASP A 250 -12.23 1.68 32.64
C ASP A 250 -11.79 0.25 33.02
N PRO A 251 -12.72 -0.62 33.45
CA PRO A 251 -12.39 -1.98 33.91
C PRO A 251 -12.20 -2.99 32.76
N THR A 252 -12.41 -2.59 31.50
CA THR A 252 -12.30 -3.47 30.33
C THR A 252 -10.88 -4.01 30.23
N PRO A 253 -10.68 -5.34 30.20
CA PRO A 253 -9.35 -5.92 29.98
C PRO A 253 -8.76 -5.43 28.65
N HIS A 254 -7.55 -4.89 28.70
CA HIS A 254 -6.86 -4.33 27.55
C HIS A 254 -5.36 -4.59 27.61
N SER A 255 -4.69 -4.30 26.51
CA SER A 255 -3.24 -4.37 26.39
C SER A 255 -2.67 -3.04 25.88
N VAL A 256 -1.40 -2.83 26.16
CA VAL A 256 -0.59 -1.77 25.58
C VAL A 256 0.48 -2.43 24.72
N GLY A 257 0.55 -2.05 23.45
CA GLY A 257 1.67 -2.42 22.58
C GLY A 257 2.86 -1.54 22.93
N LEU A 258 4.00 -2.13 23.28
CA LEU A 258 5.23 -1.40 23.57
C LEU A 258 6.30 -1.85 22.58
N PHE A 259 6.85 -0.89 21.85
CA PHE A 259 7.81 -1.10 20.79
C PHE A 259 9.00 -0.17 20.98
N GLY A 260 10.17 -0.61 20.56
CA GLY A 260 11.37 0.22 20.38
C GLY A 260 12.16 -0.37 19.22
N ASP A 261 13.01 0.45 18.62
CA ASP A 261 13.98 -0.02 17.64
C ASP A 261 13.31 -0.75 16.45
N LEU A 262 12.13 -0.27 16.05
CA LEU A 262 11.32 -0.95 15.03
C LEU A 262 12.03 -0.90 13.68
N GLY A 263 12.37 0.29 13.17
CA GLY A 263 12.86 0.44 11.80
C GLY A 263 11.95 -0.23 10.77
N PHE A 264 12.54 -0.56 9.63
CA PHE A 264 11.95 -1.47 8.66
C PHE A 264 13.05 -2.24 7.93
N THR A 265 12.70 -3.36 7.34
CA THR A 265 13.66 -4.25 6.69
C THR A 265 14.24 -3.58 5.45
N GLY A 266 15.53 -3.74 5.21
CA GLY A 266 16.21 -3.08 4.09
C GLY A 266 16.86 -1.76 4.49
N VAL A 267 16.65 -1.21 5.69
CA VAL A 267 17.47 -0.07 6.14
C VAL A 267 18.92 -0.52 6.39
N THR A 268 19.90 0.21 5.86
CA THR A 268 21.32 -0.10 6.06
C THR A 268 21.85 0.49 7.36
N THR A 269 22.98 -0.06 7.86
CA THR A 269 23.59 0.35 9.13
C THR A 269 24.06 1.81 9.18
N LEU A 270 24.18 2.50 8.03
CA LEU A 270 24.58 3.90 7.93
C LEU A 270 23.41 4.84 7.56
N GLY A 271 22.18 4.32 7.48
CA GLY A 271 21.06 5.02 6.84
C GLY A 271 20.97 4.70 5.34
N GLY A 272 19.78 4.87 4.75
CA GLY A 272 19.47 4.46 3.37
C GLY A 272 18.78 3.08 3.29
N ALA A 273 18.18 2.76 2.14
CA ALA A 273 17.42 1.51 1.93
C ALA A 273 18.02 0.62 0.83
N GLU A 274 18.20 -0.66 1.15
CA GLU A 274 18.37 -1.80 0.26
C GLU A 274 17.07 -2.63 0.19
N GLY A 275 15.91 -1.97 0.08
CA GLY A 275 14.63 -2.65 -0.09
C GLY A 275 13.40 -1.85 0.34
N LEU A 276 12.25 -2.21 -0.23
CA LEU A 276 10.92 -1.71 0.12
C LEU A 276 10.29 -2.65 1.14
N GLY A 277 10.87 -2.66 2.33
CA GLY A 277 10.62 -3.69 3.32
C GLY A 277 9.58 -3.32 4.38
N LYS A 278 9.34 -4.27 5.29
CA LYS A 278 8.29 -4.22 6.32
C LYS A 278 8.83 -3.73 7.65
N ILE A 279 7.96 -3.23 8.55
CA ILE A 279 8.36 -2.99 9.97
C ILE A 279 9.14 -4.19 10.51
N PHE A 280 10.31 -3.90 11.11
CA PHE A 280 11.20 -4.93 11.61
C PHE A 280 10.95 -5.19 13.10
N TYR A 281 10.56 -6.41 13.43
CA TYR A 281 10.28 -6.83 14.81
C TYR A 281 11.47 -7.60 15.44
N GLY A 282 12.69 -7.39 14.93
CA GLY A 282 13.89 -8.12 15.33
C GLY A 282 14.04 -9.50 14.67
N ASP A 283 13.12 -10.41 14.99
CA ASP A 283 13.04 -11.74 14.37
C ASP A 283 11.71 -11.88 13.63
N PHE A 284 11.77 -12.20 12.33
CA PHE A 284 10.58 -12.57 11.59
C PHE A 284 9.91 -13.77 12.27
N GLN A 285 8.65 -13.61 12.66
CA GLN A 285 7.84 -14.63 13.33
C GLN A 285 8.24 -14.89 14.79
N SER A 286 8.75 -13.88 15.51
CA SER A 286 8.93 -14.02 16.96
C SER A 286 7.59 -14.22 17.68
N PRO A 287 7.56 -14.92 18.84
CA PRO A 287 6.37 -15.02 19.67
C PRO A 287 5.81 -13.65 20.08
N ALA A 288 6.69 -12.67 20.30
CA ALA A 288 6.31 -11.30 20.65
C ALA A 288 5.60 -10.59 19.48
N GLN A 289 6.15 -10.69 18.26
CA GLN A 289 5.50 -10.17 17.05
C GLN A 289 4.13 -10.82 16.85
N THR A 290 4.05 -12.15 16.98
CA THR A 290 2.78 -12.89 16.85
C THR A 290 1.77 -12.44 17.91
N ALA A 291 2.21 -12.29 19.16
CA ALA A 291 1.35 -11.84 20.25
C ALA A 291 0.80 -10.44 19.99
N ILE A 292 1.65 -9.49 19.56
CA ILE A 292 1.20 -8.12 19.33
C ILE A 292 0.30 -8.02 18.09
N THR A 293 0.71 -8.59 16.95
CA THR A 293 -0.05 -8.49 15.69
C THR A 293 -1.41 -9.21 15.76
N ALA A 294 -1.52 -10.29 16.55
CA ALA A 294 -2.78 -11.00 16.75
C ALA A 294 -3.67 -10.38 17.86
N ASN A 295 -3.14 -9.50 18.72
CA ASN A 295 -3.87 -8.99 19.88
C ASN A 295 -4.82 -7.84 19.50
N LYS A 296 -6.11 -8.16 19.43
CA LYS A 296 -7.19 -7.18 19.16
C LYS A 296 -7.65 -6.38 20.39
N ASN A 297 -7.06 -6.63 21.56
CA ASN A 297 -7.34 -5.90 22.80
C ASN A 297 -6.32 -4.81 23.09
N ILE A 298 -5.38 -4.55 22.18
CA ILE A 298 -4.51 -3.36 22.27
C ILE A 298 -5.40 -2.12 22.19
N ARG A 299 -5.17 -1.16 23.08
CA ARG A 299 -5.89 0.14 23.11
C ARG A 299 -4.97 1.35 23.03
N LEU A 300 -3.66 1.11 23.06
CA LEU A 300 -2.61 2.10 23.00
C LEU A 300 -1.33 1.41 22.54
N ASN A 301 -0.65 2.01 21.58
CA ASN A 301 0.69 1.68 21.15
C ASN A 301 1.65 2.76 21.66
N VAL A 302 2.80 2.35 22.16
CA VAL A 302 3.87 3.24 22.60
C VAL A 302 5.15 2.80 21.91
N LEU A 303 5.77 3.72 21.18
CA LEU A 303 7.00 3.52 20.44
C LEU A 303 8.11 4.36 21.09
N ILE A 304 9.00 3.72 21.84
CA ILE A 304 9.99 4.36 22.70
C ILE A 304 11.31 4.64 21.98
N GLY A 305 11.25 5.45 20.92
CA GLY A 305 12.44 5.86 20.17
C GLY A 305 12.89 4.87 19.10
N ASP A 306 13.96 5.24 18.39
CA ASP A 306 14.53 4.49 17.28
C ASP A 306 13.47 4.03 16.25
N LEU A 307 12.94 5.04 15.55
CA LEU A 307 11.76 4.93 14.70
C LEU A 307 12.12 4.32 13.35
N ALA A 308 12.40 5.15 12.34
CA ALA A 308 12.66 4.72 10.97
C ALA A 308 14.13 4.38 10.69
N TYR A 309 15.06 4.74 11.60
CA TYR A 309 16.50 4.77 11.33
C TYR A 309 16.86 5.54 10.05
N ALA A 310 16.11 6.60 9.74
CA ALA A 310 16.28 7.38 8.53
C ALA A 310 17.70 7.96 8.39
N ASN A 311 18.31 8.36 9.52
CA ASN A 311 19.69 8.85 9.62
C ASN A 311 20.05 9.89 8.54
N GLY A 312 19.08 10.73 8.17
CA GLY A 312 19.22 11.78 7.17
C GLY A 312 18.78 11.42 5.75
N PHE A 313 18.34 10.19 5.46
CA PHE A 313 17.70 9.83 4.19
C PHE A 313 16.18 9.90 4.35
N LEU A 314 15.58 11.01 3.92
CA LEU A 314 14.20 11.34 4.26
C LEU A 314 13.14 10.47 3.56
N THR A 315 13.49 9.83 2.44
CA THR A 315 12.66 8.79 1.79
C THR A 315 12.24 7.68 2.75
N LEU A 316 13.07 7.38 3.75
CA LEU A 316 12.81 6.33 4.73
C LEU A 316 11.67 6.68 5.68
N TRP A 317 11.41 7.98 5.92
CA TRP A 317 10.25 8.40 6.72
C TRP A 317 8.94 8.11 6.01
N ASP A 318 8.87 8.32 4.69
CA ASP A 318 7.67 8.02 3.89
C ASP A 318 7.36 6.52 3.94
N GLN A 319 8.38 5.68 3.71
CA GLN A 319 8.22 4.22 3.79
C GLN A 319 7.78 3.78 5.19
N TYR A 320 8.48 4.26 6.22
CA TYR A 320 8.17 3.91 7.61
C TYR A 320 6.77 4.35 8.02
N GLY A 321 6.36 5.58 7.69
CA GLY A 321 5.04 6.10 8.02
C GLY A 321 3.92 5.30 7.36
N ALA A 322 4.10 4.89 6.09
CA ALA A 322 3.12 4.07 5.39
C ALA A 322 3.01 2.66 5.97
N GLU A 323 4.14 2.07 6.34
CA GLU A 323 4.18 0.79 7.06
C GLU A 323 3.50 0.88 8.43
N ILE A 324 3.66 2.00 9.15
CA ILE A 324 2.94 2.24 10.40
C ILE A 324 1.44 2.34 10.15
N GLU A 325 0.99 3.09 9.13
CA GLU A 325 -0.43 3.20 8.76
C GLU A 325 -1.06 1.82 8.50
N ASP A 326 -0.43 1.02 7.64
CA ASP A 326 -0.91 -0.33 7.25
C ASP A 326 -0.96 -1.29 8.44
N THR A 327 0.02 -1.20 9.35
CA THR A 327 0.17 -2.20 10.41
C THR A 327 -0.62 -1.90 11.68
N PHE A 328 -0.53 -0.68 12.25
CA PHE A 328 -1.21 -0.36 13.52
C PHE A 328 -1.53 1.12 13.78
N GLY A 329 -0.97 2.05 13.02
CA GLY A 329 -1.10 3.50 13.21
C GLY A 329 -2.54 3.99 13.13
N MET A 330 -3.34 3.41 12.25
CA MET A 330 -4.79 3.68 12.14
C MET A 330 -5.67 2.66 12.89
N GLN A 331 -5.07 1.68 13.59
CA GLN A 331 -5.83 0.68 14.35
C GLN A 331 -6.04 1.11 15.80
N ASN A 332 -5.03 1.72 16.43
CA ASN A 332 -5.09 2.17 17.82
C ASN A 332 -4.24 3.44 17.98
N PRO A 333 -4.53 4.29 18.99
CA PRO A 333 -3.67 5.42 19.31
C PRO A 333 -2.21 5.00 19.49
N LEU A 334 -1.31 5.74 18.87
CA LEU A 334 0.14 5.62 18.91
C LEU A 334 0.71 6.82 19.66
N MET A 335 1.64 6.56 20.57
CA MET A 335 2.50 7.57 21.17
C MET A 335 3.95 7.27 20.80
N VAL A 336 4.70 8.32 20.50
CA VAL A 336 6.12 8.29 20.15
C VAL A 336 6.88 9.20 21.09
#